data_AF-A0A6L4YQZ3-F1
#
_entry.id   AF-A0A6L4YQZ3-F1
#
_cell.length_a   1.000
_cell.length_b   1.000
_cell.length_c   1.000
_cell.angle_alpha   90.00
_cell.angle_beta   90.00
_cell.angle_gamma   90.00
#
_symmetry.space_group_name_H-M   'P 1'
#
loop_
_entity.id
_entity.type
_entity.pdbx_description
1 polymer ?
#
loop_
_entity_poly.entity_id
_entity_poly.type
_entity_poly.pdbx_seq_one_letter_code
_entity_poly.pdbx_strand_id
1 'polypeptide(L)' 'MAKEKKPVKLTETVKIVATEKAKHMVPGQEYEVHPTQAELLKKKGWAEDPKKGKKAE' A
#
# COMPACT_ATOMS: atom_id res chain seq x y z
N MET A 1 22.23 -12.43 -15.24
CA MET A 1 21.21 -12.37 -14.17
C MET A 1 19.84 -12.20 -14.80
N ALA A 2 19.17 -13.29 -15.16
CA ALA A 2 17.82 -13.25 -15.68
C ALA A 2 16.84 -13.06 -14.52
N LYS A 3 16.63 -11.80 -14.13
CA LYS A 3 15.55 -11.45 -13.21
C LYS A 3 14.26 -11.52 -14.02
N GLU A 4 13.57 -12.65 -13.92
CA GLU A 4 12.26 -12.90 -14.51
C GLU A 4 11.34 -11.69 -14.23
N LYS A 5 11.18 -10.82 -15.24
CA LYS A 5 10.20 -9.74 -15.20
C LYS A 5 8.83 -10.39 -15.39
N LYS A 6 8.24 -10.88 -14.30
CA LYS A 6 6.81 -11.18 -14.27
C LYS A 6 6.08 -9.93 -14.77
N PRO A 7 5.14 -10.05 -15.72
CA PRO A 7 4.38 -8.91 -16.20
C PRO A 7 3.56 -8.38 -15.03
N VAL A 8 4.03 -7.30 -14.41
CA VAL A 8 3.21 -6.47 -13.54
C VAL A 8 2.08 -5.96 -14.42
N LYS A 9 0.87 -6.48 -14.24
CA LYS A 9 -0.29 -5.95 -14.95
C LYS A 9 -0.54 -4.58 -14.33
N LEU A 10 -0.48 -3.52 -15.14
CA LEU A 10 -0.73 -2.14 -14.71
C LEU A 10 -2.13 -1.95 -14.10
N THR A 11 -3.02 -2.92 -14.27
CA THR A 11 -4.36 -2.99 -13.70
C THR A 11 -4.41 -3.60 -12.30
N GLU A 12 -3.30 -4.15 -11.78
CA GLU A 12 -3.27 -4.69 -10.42
C GLU A 12 -3.21 -3.54 -9.42
N THR A 13 -4.29 -3.37 -8.67
CA THR A 13 -4.36 -2.50 -7.50
C THR A 13 -4.42 -3.35 -6.24
N VAL A 14 -3.85 -2.82 -5.16
CA VAL A 14 -3.97 -3.38 -3.82
C VAL A 14 -4.47 -2.30 -2.88
N LYS A 15 -5.27 -2.71 -1.90
CA LYS A 15 -5.78 -1.82 -0.86
C LYS A 15 -4.74 -1.60 0.22
N ILE A 16 -4.56 -0.35 0.61
CA ILE A 16 -3.73 0.08 1.74
C ILE A 16 -4.53 1.05 2.61
N VAL A 17 -4.22 1.13 3.90
CA VAL A 17 -4.77 2.15 4.80
C VAL A 17 -3.69 3.19 5.04
N ALA A 18 -3.98 4.46 4.79
CA ALA A 18 -3.02 5.52 5.07
C ALA A 18 -2.86 5.72 6.59
N THR A 19 -1.63 5.96 7.04
CA THR A 19 -1.33 6.24 8.45
C THR A 19 -1.23 7.75 8.69
N GLU A 20 -1.21 8.17 9.96
CA GLU A 20 -1.02 9.58 10.36
C GLU A 20 0.31 10.18 9.91
N LYS A 21 1.28 9.34 9.50
CA LYS A 21 2.56 9.79 8.95
C LYS A 21 2.47 10.27 7.49
N ALA A 22 1.39 9.93 6.80
CA ALA A 22 1.19 10.32 5.41
C ALA A 22 0.59 11.74 5.31
N LYS A 23 1.45 12.76 5.25
CA LYS A 23 1.03 14.18 5.22
C LYS A 23 0.03 14.55 4.10
N HIS A 24 0.02 13.81 2.99
CA HIS A 24 -0.84 14.04 1.83
C HIS A 24 -1.98 13.02 1.69
N MET A 25 -2.14 12.12 2.65
CA MET A 25 -3.21 11.11 2.64
C MET A 25 -4.03 11.28 3.91
N VAL A 26 -5.31 10.90 3.84
CA VAL A 26 -6.20 10.96 5.00
C VAL A 26 -5.91 9.73 5.88
N PRO A 27 -5.46 9.91 7.14
CA PRO A 27 -5.18 8.78 8.01
C PRO A 27 -6.43 7.95 8.28
N GLY A 28 -6.30 6.63 8.28
CA GLY A 28 -7.40 5.68 8.43
C GLY A 28 -8.22 5.44 7.15
N GLN A 29 -7.99 6.21 6.09
CA GLN A 29 -8.69 6.01 4.82
C GLN A 29 -8.04 4.89 3.99
N GLU A 30 -8.88 4.07 3.36
CA GLU A 30 -8.47 3.05 2.40
C GLU A 30 -8.18 3.66 1.02
N TYR A 31 -7.07 3.25 0.40
CA TYR A 31 -6.67 3.64 -0.94
C TYR A 31 -6.34 2.40 -1.76
N GLU A 32 -6.80 2.37 -3.01
CA GLU A 32 -6.36 1.40 -4.01
C GLU A 32 -5.20 1.98 -4.81
N VAL A 33 -4.03 1.39 -4.65
CA VAL A 33 -2.79 1.83 -5.31
C VAL A 33 -2.11 0.64 -5.96
N HIS A 34 -1.18 0.91 -6.87
CA HIS A 34 -0.38 -0.14 -7.49
C HIS A 34 0.48 -0.88 -6.42
N PRO A 35 0.71 -2.21 -6.51
CA PRO A 35 1.49 -2.96 -5.51
C PRO A 35 2.88 -2.39 -5.24
N THR A 36 3.58 -1.91 -6.27
CA THR A 36 4.88 -1.23 -6.11
C THR A 36 4.77 0.06 -5.29
N GLN A 37 3.68 0.81 -5.46
CA GLN A 37 3.41 2.02 -4.69
C GLN A 37 3.01 1.67 -3.25
N ALA A 38 2.18 0.65 -3.06
CA ALA A 38 1.83 0.13 -1.73
C ALA A 38 3.09 -0.29 -0.95
N GLU A 39 4.02 -1.00 -1.58
CA GLU A 39 5.28 -1.41 -0.95
C GLU A 39 6.12 -0.19 -0.54
N LEU A 40 6.22 0.84 -1.39
CA LEU A 40 6.92 2.08 -1.07
C LEU A 40 6.27 2.83 0.10
N LEU A 41 4.93 2.94 0.10
CA LEU A 41 4.18 3.61 1.15
C LEU A 41 4.30 2.88 2.49
N LYS A 42 4.23 1.55 2.48
CA LYS A 42 4.47 0.70 3.66
C LYS A 42 5.90 0.83 4.17
N LYS A 43 6.90 0.80 3.28
CA LYS A 43 8.31 0.94 3.63
C LYS A 43 8.62 2.30 4.27
N LYS A 44 7.93 3.36 3.85
CA LYS A 44 8.02 4.70 4.48
C LYS A 44 7.19 4.83 5.76
N GLY A 45 6.37 3.83 6.10
CA GLY A 45 5.45 3.89 7.23
C GLY A 45 4.27 4.85 7.02
N TRP A 46 3.97 5.21 5.77
CA TRP A 46 2.87 6.10 5.37
C TRP A 46 1.57 5.34 5.10
N ALA A 47 1.66 4.02 4.94
CA ALA A 47 0.48 3.18 4.79
C ALA A 47 0.70 1.82 5.46
N GLU A 48 -0.39 1.17 5.83
CA GLU A 48 -0.43 -0.16 6.42
C GLU A 48 -1.35 -1.08 5.64
N ASP A 49 -1.20 -2.38 5.90
CA ASP A 49 -2.10 -3.38 5.36
C ASP A 49 -3.51 -3.20 5.96
N PRO A 50 -4.58 -3.17 5.14
CA PRO A 50 -5.95 -3.07 5.64
C PRO A 50 -6.32 -4.27 6.52
N LYS A 51 -5.70 -5.44 6.24
CA LYS A 51 -5.80 -6.63 7.09
C LYS A 51 -5.12 -6.48 8.45
N LYS A 52 -4.15 -5.58 8.60
CA LYS A 52 -3.41 -5.34 9.84
C LYS A 52 -4.07 -4.26 10.70
N GLY A 53 -4.83 -3.34 10.09
CA GLY A 53 -5.67 -2.35 10.78
C GLY A 53 -6.96 -2.92 11.40
N LYS A 54 -7.41 -4.13 10.99
CA LYS A 54 -8.60 -4.79 11.56
C LYS A 54 -8.30 -5.49 12.91
N LYS A 55 -7.65 -4.78 13.82
CA LYS A 55 -7.44 -5.15 15.23
C LYS A 55 -7.52 -3.88 16.09
N ALA A 56 -8.67 -3.21 16.07
CA ALA A 56 -9.04 -2.20 17.06
C ALA A 56 -10.58 -2.11 17.07
N GLU A 57 -11.23 -3.20 17.45
CA GLU A 57 -12.55 -3.18 18.11
C GLU A 57 -12.49 -4.17 19.28
#